data_AF-A0A9W4X4V4-F1
#
_entry.id   AF-A0A9W4X4V4-F1
#
_cell.length_a   1.000
_cell.length_b   1.000
_cell.length_c   1.000
_cell.angle_alpha   90.00
_cell.angle_beta   90.00
_cell.angle_gamma   90.00
#
_symmetry.space_group_name_H-M   'P 1'
#
loop_
_entity.id
_entity.type
_entity.pdbx_description
1 polymer ?
#
loop_
_entity_poly.entity_id
_entity_poly.type
_entity_poly.pdbx_seq_one_letter_code
_entity_poly.pdbx_strand_id
1 'polypeptide(L)'
;MPKAQGYFENTFSIKRETIEYNEYIDVGGNPLTNINLTKNNKLKKISFADCPINQNLNIFSHLKNLEYLNINKTPFFGTLKVLSDSKLNDLKIKECSKIEGGWEFLPTTLKKIEKDQNNLFENLRDYQNNFPAWRKDHNFLLDRISKLEQQLIEQEKITNKVLKGKEQQEKQLANEKETFLTTANKLNNYISQLEEKLAETSINEQEAKIETPLKK
;
A
#
# COMPACT_ATOMS: atom_id res chain seq x y z
N MET A 1 46.10 32.19 23.75
CA MET A 1 45.79 32.11 22.31
C MET A 1 45.71 30.63 21.91
N PRO A 2 44.54 30.10 21.52
CA PRO A 2 44.47 28.74 21.01
C PRO A 2 44.97 28.70 19.57
N LYS A 3 45.89 27.76 19.29
CA LYS A 3 46.43 27.52 17.95
C LYS A 3 45.33 26.93 17.06
N ALA A 4 45.06 27.57 15.93
CA ALA A 4 44.18 27.01 14.90
C ALA A 4 44.84 25.74 14.32
N GLN A 5 44.32 24.58 14.68
CA GLN A 5 44.61 23.33 13.98
C GLN A 5 43.91 23.39 12.62
N GLY A 6 44.71 23.53 11.56
CA GLY A 6 44.23 23.37 10.20
C GLY A 6 43.71 21.95 10.00
N TYR A 7 42.40 21.81 9.81
CA TYR A 7 41.80 20.58 9.33
C TYR A 7 42.22 20.41 7.86
N PHE A 8 43.18 19.54 7.59
CA PHE A 8 43.37 19.03 6.24
C PHE A 8 42.17 18.15 5.92
N GLU A 9 41.29 18.61 5.04
CA GLU A 9 40.27 17.75 4.42
C GLU A 9 41.01 16.71 3.56
N ASN A 10 41.22 15.51 4.10
CA ASN A 10 41.70 14.36 3.33
C ASN A 10 40.58 13.84 2.43
N THR A 11 40.24 14.61 1.39
CA THR A 11 39.26 14.23 0.38
C THR A 11 39.93 13.28 -0.62
N PHE A 12 39.48 12.02 -0.65
CA PHE A 12 39.87 11.10 -1.72
C PHE A 12 39.00 11.39 -2.96
N SER A 13 39.50 12.24 -3.83
CA SER A 13 38.94 12.41 -5.18
C SER A 13 39.70 11.50 -6.14
N ILE A 14 39.08 10.41 -6.56
CA ILE A 14 39.67 9.50 -7.54
C ILE A 14 39.72 10.25 -8.88
N LYS A 15 40.91 10.55 -9.39
CA LYS A 15 41.08 11.23 -10.68
C LYS A 15 40.68 10.29 -11.83
N ARG A 16 40.04 10.85 -12.85
CA ARG A 16 39.40 10.20 -14.01
C ARG A 16 40.24 9.10 -14.69
N GLU A 17 41.56 9.27 -14.71
CA GLU A 17 42.49 8.43 -15.49
C GLU A 17 42.82 7.09 -14.81
N THR A 18 42.60 6.96 -13.49
CA THR A 18 42.93 5.72 -12.75
C THR A 18 41.75 4.73 -12.68
N ILE A 19 40.57 5.05 -13.22
CA ILE A 19 39.30 4.34 -12.92
C ILE A 19 38.57 3.74 -14.12
N GLU A 20 39.06 3.89 -15.35
CA GLU A 20 38.38 3.25 -16.47
C GLU A 20 38.32 1.71 -16.36
N TYR A 21 39.15 1.12 -15.48
CA TYR A 21 39.35 -0.32 -15.32
C TYR A 21 39.05 -0.90 -13.93
N ASN A 22 38.90 -0.06 -12.89
CA ASN A 22 38.79 -0.59 -11.53
C ASN A 22 37.33 -0.88 -11.17
N GLU A 23 36.95 -2.16 -11.25
CA GLU A 23 35.69 -2.69 -10.72
C GLU A 23 35.72 -2.82 -9.18
N TYR A 24 36.86 -2.56 -8.55
CA TYR A 24 37.11 -2.72 -7.12
C TYR A 24 37.80 -1.50 -6.52
N ILE A 25 37.33 -1.09 -5.34
CA ILE A 25 37.98 -0.10 -4.46
C ILE A 25 38.05 -0.71 -3.06
N ASP A 26 39.24 -0.68 -2.47
CA ASP A 26 39.44 -0.96 -1.05
C ASP A 26 40.42 0.03 -0.47
N VAL A 27 39.90 0.86 0.41
CA VAL A 27 40.66 1.88 1.11
C VAL A 27 40.34 1.83 2.61
N GLY A 28 39.97 0.65 3.13
CA GLY A 28 39.70 0.48 4.55
C GLY A 28 40.89 0.86 5.44
N GLY A 29 40.60 1.33 6.65
CA GLY A 29 41.58 1.77 7.65
C GLY A 29 42.30 3.08 7.32
N ASN A 30 41.93 3.76 6.22
CA ASN A 30 42.52 5.04 5.86
C ASN A 30 41.77 6.21 6.54
N PRO A 31 42.43 7.34 6.81
CA PRO A 31 41.82 8.52 7.43
C PRO A 31 40.96 9.33 6.44
N LEU A 32 40.18 8.63 5.59
CA LEU A 32 39.31 9.23 4.60
C LEU A 32 38.04 9.75 5.27
N THR A 33 37.73 11.02 5.04
CA THR A 33 36.54 11.66 5.64
C THR A 33 35.43 11.89 4.63
N ASN A 34 35.74 11.86 3.33
CA ASN A 34 34.81 12.15 2.25
C ASN A 34 35.20 11.41 0.96
N ILE A 35 34.20 10.89 0.25
CA ILE A 35 34.33 10.18 -1.02
C ILE A 35 33.35 10.77 -2.04
N ASN A 36 33.80 10.84 -3.29
CA ASN A 36 32.94 11.11 -4.44
C ASN A 36 32.97 9.94 -5.44
N LEU A 37 31.85 9.22 -5.56
CA LEU A 37 31.71 8.08 -6.47
C LEU A 37 30.88 8.39 -7.73
N THR A 38 30.45 9.64 -7.94
CA THR A 38 29.42 10.04 -8.94
C THR A 38 29.67 9.57 -10.38
N LYS A 39 30.92 9.24 -10.74
CA LYS A 39 31.31 8.82 -12.10
C LYS A 39 31.71 7.35 -12.19
N ASN A 40 31.45 6.54 -11.16
CA ASN A 40 31.98 5.19 -11.02
C ASN A 40 30.92 4.07 -11.19
N ASN A 41 30.14 4.12 -12.27
CA ASN A 41 29.04 3.17 -12.54
C ASN A 41 29.48 1.71 -12.81
N LYS A 42 30.77 1.45 -13.03
CA LYS A 42 31.34 0.11 -13.24
C LYS A 42 31.77 -0.59 -11.95
N LEU A 43 31.75 0.09 -10.79
CA LEU A 43 32.18 -0.52 -9.53
C LEU A 43 31.30 -1.70 -9.15
N LYS A 44 31.95 -2.82 -8.85
CA LYS A 44 31.35 -4.06 -8.35
C LYS A 44 31.69 -4.30 -6.88
N LYS A 45 32.84 -3.86 -6.40
CA LYS A 45 33.28 -4.16 -5.04
C LYS A 45 33.85 -2.93 -4.37
N ILE A 46 33.33 -2.59 -3.18
CA ILE A 46 33.75 -1.42 -2.42
C ILE A 46 34.00 -1.82 -0.96
N SER A 47 35.13 -1.38 -0.42
CA SER A 47 35.46 -1.48 1.00
C SER A 47 35.99 -0.15 1.53
N PHE A 48 35.27 0.37 2.52
CA PHE A 48 35.59 1.57 3.28
C PHE A 48 35.66 1.29 4.78
N ALA A 49 35.83 0.02 5.17
CA ALA A 49 35.83 -0.36 6.58
C ALA A 49 36.83 0.45 7.40
N ASP A 50 36.47 0.82 8.63
CA ASP A 50 37.33 1.59 9.54
C ASP A 50 37.78 2.96 8.99
N CYS A 51 37.03 3.55 8.05
CA CYS A 51 37.25 4.93 7.61
C CYS A 51 36.34 5.91 8.37
N PRO A 52 36.80 7.12 8.71
CA PRO A 52 35.98 8.15 9.37
C PRO A 52 35.04 8.91 8.40
N ILE A 53 34.44 8.22 7.41
CA ILE A 53 33.56 8.82 6.41
C ILE A 53 32.18 9.09 7.02
N ASN A 54 31.84 10.37 7.18
CA ASN A 54 30.54 10.80 7.72
C ASN A 54 29.66 11.34 6.58
N GLN A 55 29.12 10.44 5.75
CA GLN A 55 28.33 10.80 4.57
C GLN A 55 27.02 10.02 4.49
N ASN A 56 26.09 10.53 3.68
CA ASN A 56 24.83 9.84 3.41
C ASN A 56 25.05 8.67 2.44
N LEU A 57 24.35 7.56 2.63
CA LEU A 57 24.40 6.38 1.75
C LEU A 57 23.98 6.66 0.29
N ASN A 58 23.33 7.80 0.00
CA ASN A 58 22.96 8.22 -1.36
C ASN A 58 24.15 8.24 -2.35
N ILE A 59 25.40 8.32 -1.86
CA ILE A 59 26.60 8.20 -2.70
C ILE A 59 26.70 6.87 -3.46
N PHE A 60 25.92 5.84 -3.06
CA PHE A 60 25.89 4.54 -3.71
C PHE A 60 24.72 4.37 -4.70
N SER A 61 23.80 5.33 -4.79
CA SER A 61 22.53 5.21 -5.52
C SER A 61 22.68 4.89 -7.02
N HIS A 62 23.76 5.35 -7.65
CA HIS A 62 24.04 5.10 -9.08
C HIS A 62 24.85 3.84 -9.34
N LEU A 63 25.29 3.12 -8.30
CA LEU A 63 26.17 1.95 -8.41
C LEU A 63 25.38 0.65 -8.64
N LYS A 64 24.67 0.57 -9.77
CA LYS A 64 23.80 -0.57 -10.10
C LYS A 64 24.52 -1.90 -10.26
N ASN A 65 25.83 -1.87 -10.49
CA ASN A 65 26.65 -3.09 -10.63
C ASN A 65 27.34 -3.51 -9.32
N LEU A 66 27.09 -2.82 -8.20
CA LEU A 66 27.72 -3.13 -6.93
C LEU A 66 27.27 -4.51 -6.44
N GLU A 67 28.23 -5.41 -6.21
CA GLU A 67 28.09 -6.79 -5.76
C GLU A 67 28.61 -7.01 -4.32
N TYR A 68 29.56 -6.19 -3.86
CA TYR A 68 30.11 -6.24 -2.52
C TYR A 68 30.23 -4.83 -1.93
N LEU A 69 29.74 -4.65 -0.71
CA LEU A 69 29.89 -3.41 0.05
C LEU A 69 30.31 -3.71 1.48
N ASN A 70 31.47 -3.18 1.88
CA ASN A 70 31.94 -3.22 3.25
C ASN A 70 32.13 -1.80 3.78
N ILE A 71 31.31 -1.43 4.75
CA ILE A 71 31.37 -0.13 5.42
C ILE A 71 31.39 -0.30 6.94
N ASN A 72 31.90 -1.43 7.42
CA ASN A 72 32.06 -1.69 8.85
C ASN A 72 32.75 -0.51 9.55
N LYS A 73 32.28 -0.15 10.75
CA LYS A 73 32.86 0.92 11.58
C LYS A 73 33.00 2.25 10.85
N THR A 74 32.17 2.48 9.84
CA THR A 74 32.15 3.73 9.06
C THR A 74 30.88 4.51 9.41
N PRO A 75 30.98 5.81 9.75
CA PRO A 75 29.83 6.60 10.20
C PRO A 75 28.91 7.07 9.06
N PHE A 76 28.60 6.18 8.11
CA PHE A 76 27.54 6.44 7.11
C PHE A 76 26.17 6.57 7.77
N PHE A 77 25.31 7.38 7.17
CA PHE A 77 23.94 7.62 7.66
C PHE A 77 22.88 7.59 6.54
N GLY A 78 21.62 7.54 6.95
CA GLY A 78 20.45 7.44 6.06
C GLY A 78 19.95 6.00 5.91
N THR A 79 19.29 5.70 4.79
CA THR A 79 18.59 4.42 4.55
C THR A 79 19.31 3.52 3.54
N LEU A 80 19.24 2.20 3.76
CA LEU A 80 19.74 1.18 2.84
C LEU A 80 18.93 1.07 1.54
N LYS A 81 17.78 1.75 1.43
CA LYS A 81 16.95 1.77 0.22
C LYS A 81 17.73 2.16 -1.04
N VAL A 82 18.76 2.99 -0.91
CA VAL A 82 19.64 3.40 -2.01
C VAL A 82 20.36 2.23 -2.71
N LEU A 83 20.43 1.06 -2.06
CA LEU A 83 21.06 -0.15 -2.60
C LEU A 83 20.07 -1.06 -3.34
N SER A 84 18.78 -0.71 -3.40
CA SER A 84 17.72 -1.60 -3.92
C SER A 84 17.95 -2.08 -5.35
N ASP A 85 18.51 -1.21 -6.18
CA ASP A 85 18.69 -1.45 -7.61
C ASP A 85 20.09 -2.00 -7.94
N SER A 86 20.89 -2.34 -6.92
CA SER A 86 22.22 -2.90 -7.08
C SER A 86 22.20 -4.42 -7.26
N LYS A 87 23.35 -5.00 -7.61
CA LYS A 87 23.57 -6.46 -7.71
C LYS A 87 24.17 -7.04 -6.43
N LEU A 88 23.93 -6.41 -5.29
CA LEU A 88 24.65 -6.68 -4.06
C LEU A 88 24.44 -8.14 -3.64
N ASN A 89 25.53 -8.85 -3.40
CA ASN A 89 25.56 -10.25 -2.98
C ASN A 89 26.06 -10.38 -1.53
N ASP A 90 26.93 -9.48 -1.09
CA ASP A 90 27.51 -9.46 0.26
C ASP A 90 27.57 -8.02 0.79
N LEU A 91 27.04 -7.82 1.99
CA LEU A 91 26.94 -6.54 2.68
C LEU A 91 27.51 -6.65 4.10
N LYS A 92 28.50 -5.82 4.43
CA LYS A 92 29.08 -5.74 5.78
C LYS A 92 28.89 -4.33 6.35
N ILE A 93 28.11 -4.24 7.42
CA ILE A 93 27.66 -3.00 8.07
C ILE A 93 27.64 -3.12 9.61
N LYS A 94 28.67 -3.74 10.16
CA LYS A 94 28.91 -3.78 11.62
C LYS A 94 29.32 -2.40 12.12
N GLU A 95 28.88 -2.06 13.33
CA GLU A 95 29.20 -0.83 14.05
C GLU A 95 28.82 0.44 13.25
N CYS A 96 27.69 0.38 12.53
CA CYS A 96 27.12 1.49 11.75
C CYS A 96 25.84 2.02 12.42
N SER A 97 25.99 2.75 13.53
CA SER A 97 24.86 3.17 14.39
C SER A 97 23.93 4.23 13.81
N LYS A 98 24.32 4.91 12.71
CA LYS A 98 23.56 6.01 12.10
C LYS A 98 22.73 5.60 10.88
N ILE A 99 22.69 4.30 10.55
CA ILE A 99 21.84 3.77 9.48
C ILE A 99 20.43 3.56 10.03
N GLU A 100 19.45 4.25 9.45
CA GLU A 100 18.10 4.41 10.01
C GLU A 100 17.12 3.30 9.59
N GLY A 101 17.51 2.41 8.66
CA GLY A 101 16.67 1.31 8.18
C GLY A 101 16.81 1.00 6.69
N GLY A 102 15.75 0.48 6.07
CA GLY A 102 15.69 0.15 4.63
C GLY A 102 16.17 -1.26 4.26
N TRP A 103 16.17 -2.18 5.24
CA TRP A 103 16.57 -3.57 5.08
C TRP A 103 15.66 -4.32 4.10
N GLU A 104 14.37 -4.01 4.14
CA GLU A 104 13.32 -4.52 3.29
C GLU A 104 13.54 -4.20 1.81
N PHE A 105 14.30 -3.15 1.50
CA PHE A 105 14.60 -2.72 0.14
C PHE A 105 15.92 -3.28 -0.39
N LEU A 106 16.68 -4.05 0.40
CA LEU A 106 17.93 -4.64 -0.09
C LEU A 106 17.67 -5.54 -1.31
N PRO A 107 18.60 -5.59 -2.29
CA PRO A 107 18.37 -6.26 -3.56
C PRO A 107 18.22 -7.77 -3.38
N THR A 108 17.36 -8.40 -4.17
CA THR A 108 17.06 -9.85 -4.09
C THR A 108 18.29 -10.74 -4.29
N THR A 109 19.33 -10.21 -4.94
CA THR A 109 20.64 -10.86 -5.12
C THR A 109 21.43 -11.07 -3.82
N LEU A 110 21.10 -10.35 -2.74
CA LEU A 110 21.85 -10.38 -1.49
C LEU A 110 21.82 -11.76 -0.82
N LYS A 111 23.00 -12.38 -0.67
CA LYS A 111 23.19 -13.72 -0.12
C LYS A 111 23.73 -13.69 1.31
N LYS A 112 24.51 -12.67 1.65
CA LYS A 112 25.20 -12.55 2.93
C LYS A 112 25.10 -11.14 3.49
N ILE A 113 24.84 -11.05 4.79
CA ILE A 113 24.82 -9.80 5.54
C ILE A 113 25.60 -10.01 6.84
N GLU A 114 26.59 -9.16 7.09
CA GLU A 114 27.26 -9.06 8.38
C GLU A 114 26.87 -7.73 9.05
N LYS A 115 26.22 -7.79 10.21
CA LYS A 115 25.74 -6.61 10.97
C LYS A 115 25.91 -6.81 12.47
N ASP A 116 25.67 -5.75 13.25
CA ASP A 116 25.65 -5.85 14.72
C ASP A 116 24.52 -6.75 15.23
N GLN A 117 24.82 -7.45 16.33
CA GLN A 117 23.86 -8.34 16.99
C GLN A 117 22.67 -7.57 17.58
N ASN A 118 22.88 -6.32 18.00
CA ASN A 118 21.93 -5.58 18.85
C ASN A 118 20.92 -4.69 18.11
N ASN A 119 20.97 -4.61 16.77
CA ASN A 119 20.05 -3.76 15.99
C ASN A 119 18.83 -4.57 15.52
N LEU A 120 17.67 -4.27 16.14
CA LEU A 120 16.25 -4.57 15.85
C LEU A 120 15.83 -6.01 15.50
N PHE A 121 16.78 -6.88 15.21
CA PHE A 121 16.59 -8.22 14.65
C PHE A 121 17.10 -9.31 15.58
N GLU A 122 17.30 -9.04 16.88
CA GLU A 122 17.55 -10.10 17.86
C GLU A 122 16.40 -11.13 17.87
N ASN A 123 15.18 -10.68 17.58
CA ASN A 123 14.02 -11.55 17.35
C ASN A 123 14.06 -12.33 16.02
N LEU A 124 15.05 -12.08 15.16
CA LEU A 124 15.30 -12.83 13.93
C LEU A 124 16.55 -13.72 14.04
N ARG A 125 17.03 -14.09 15.24
CA ARG A 125 18.19 -14.99 15.41
C ARG A 125 18.05 -16.31 14.65
N ASP A 126 16.82 -16.80 14.46
CA ASP A 126 16.54 -18.01 13.65
C ASP A 126 16.72 -17.80 12.13
N TYR A 127 16.81 -16.54 11.67
CA TYR A 127 16.88 -16.15 10.26
C TYR A 127 18.31 -15.89 9.76
N GLN A 128 19.31 -15.93 10.65
CA GLN A 128 20.70 -15.57 10.32
C GLN A 128 21.50 -16.72 9.70
N ASN A 129 21.12 -17.97 9.93
CA ASN A 129 21.93 -19.14 9.54
C ASN A 129 21.51 -19.81 8.23
N ASN A 130 20.40 -19.38 7.62
CA ASN A 130 19.97 -19.82 6.30
C ASN A 130 19.52 -18.60 5.49
N PHE A 131 19.83 -18.55 4.19
CA PHE A 131 19.32 -17.62 3.16
C PHE A 131 18.18 -16.73 3.62
N PRO A 132 18.18 -15.39 3.40
CA PRO A 132 17.31 -14.44 4.08
C PRO A 132 15.85 -14.91 4.13
N ALA A 133 15.50 -15.68 5.17
CA ALA A 133 14.22 -16.37 5.25
C ALA A 133 13.09 -15.35 5.43
N TRP A 134 13.45 -14.20 6.01
CA TRP A 134 12.63 -13.01 6.11
C TRP A 134 12.14 -12.51 4.74
N ARG A 135 12.84 -12.81 3.63
CA ARG A 135 12.36 -12.49 2.27
C ARG A 135 11.34 -13.47 1.75
N LYS A 136 11.46 -14.77 2.08
CA LYS A 136 10.42 -15.75 1.76
C LYS A 136 9.14 -15.39 2.48
N ASP A 137 9.25 -14.99 3.75
CA ASP A 137 8.12 -14.56 4.55
C ASP A 137 7.57 -13.21 4.08
N HIS A 138 8.41 -12.26 3.67
CA HIS A 138 7.94 -11.01 3.07
C HIS A 138 7.18 -11.24 1.76
N ASN A 139 7.71 -12.05 0.84
CA ASN A 139 7.02 -12.39 -0.40
C ASN A 139 5.73 -13.19 -0.14
N PHE A 140 5.73 -14.09 0.85
CA PHE A 140 4.54 -14.80 1.30
C PHE A 140 3.49 -13.84 1.85
N LEU A 141 3.89 -12.86 2.65
CA LEU A 141 2.99 -11.83 3.18
C LEU A 141 2.44 -10.94 2.05
N LEU A 142 3.26 -10.55 1.08
CA LEU A 142 2.80 -9.79 -0.09
C LEU A 142 1.80 -10.58 -0.93
N ASP A 143 2.06 -11.87 -1.20
CA ASP A 143 1.12 -12.75 -1.91
C ASP A 143 -0.19 -12.93 -1.12
N ARG A 144 -0.09 -13.07 0.21
CA ARG A 144 -1.26 -13.17 1.08
C ARG A 144 -2.07 -11.88 1.09
N ILE A 145 -1.42 -10.71 1.15
CA ILE A 145 -2.07 -9.40 1.06
C ILE A 145 -2.77 -9.26 -0.29
N SER A 146 -2.09 -9.56 -1.39
CA SER A 146 -2.67 -9.46 -2.73
C SER A 146 -3.91 -10.36 -2.90
N LYS A 147 -3.89 -11.58 -2.33
CA LYS A 147 -5.06 -12.47 -2.31
C LYS A 147 -6.22 -11.89 -1.50
N LEU A 148 -5.95 -11.26 -0.37
CA LEU A 148 -6.98 -10.62 0.45
C LEU A 148 -7.59 -9.40 -0.24
N GLU A 149 -6.78 -8.59 -0.94
CA GLU A 149 -7.26 -7.46 -1.74
C GLU A 149 -8.21 -7.92 -2.85
N GLN A 150 -7.89 -9.01 -3.55
CA GLN A 150 -8.78 -9.58 -4.57
C GLN A 150 -10.10 -10.10 -3.97
N GLN A 151 -10.05 -10.76 -2.81
CA GLN A 151 -11.25 -11.20 -2.10
C GLN A 151 -12.14 -10.03 -1.70
N LEU A 152 -11.55 -8.91 -1.26
CA LEU A 152 -12.29 -7.70 -0.91
C LEU A 152 -13.01 -7.10 -2.13
N ILE A 153 -12.32 -7.00 -3.27
CA ILE A 153 -12.89 -6.50 -4.53
C ILE A 153 -14.09 -7.36 -4.97
N GLU A 154 -13.98 -8.69 -4.88
CA GLU A 154 -15.10 -9.58 -5.23
C GLU A 154 -16.27 -9.44 -4.26
N GLN A 155 -16.02 -9.25 -2.96
CA GLN A 155 -17.08 -8.97 -1.98
C GLN A 155 -17.79 -7.63 -2.25
N GLU A 156 -17.06 -6.59 -2.66
CA GLU A 156 -17.64 -5.31 -3.05
C GLU A 156 -18.56 -5.46 -4.28
N LYS A 157 -18.16 -6.25 -5.27
CA LYS A 157 -19.00 -6.55 -6.44
C LYS A 157 -20.30 -7.25 -6.05
N ILE A 158 -20.22 -8.26 -5.18
CA ILE A 158 -21.41 -8.99 -4.67
C ILE A 158 -22.32 -8.03 -3.92
N THR A 159 -21.76 -7.22 -3.02
CA THR A 159 -22.50 -6.24 -2.22
C THR A 159 -23.25 -5.24 -3.09
N ASN A 160 -22.58 -4.68 -4.10
CA ASN A 160 -23.18 -3.75 -5.05
C ASN A 160 -24.31 -4.39 -5.88
N LYS A 161 -24.17 -5.67 -6.24
CA LYS A 161 -25.22 -6.40 -6.95
C LYS A 161 -26.46 -6.60 -6.08
N VAL A 162 -26.27 -6.95 -4.81
CA VAL A 162 -27.37 -7.12 -3.84
C VAL A 162 -28.09 -5.79 -3.59
N LEU A 163 -27.35 -4.69 -3.40
CA LEU A 163 -27.91 -3.34 -3.24
C LEU A 163 -28.79 -2.93 -4.42
N LYS A 164 -28.29 -3.07 -5.65
CA LYS A 164 -29.07 -2.78 -6.87
C LYS A 164 -30.33 -3.64 -6.97
N GLY A 165 -30.23 -4.92 -6.62
CA GLY A 165 -31.39 -5.82 -6.59
C GLY A 165 -32.45 -5.36 -5.59
N LYS A 166 -32.03 -4.95 -4.39
CA LYS A 166 -32.92 -4.42 -3.35
C LYS A 166 -33.61 -3.13 -3.79
N GLU A 167 -32.87 -2.18 -4.38
CA GLU A 167 -33.44 -0.93 -4.91
C GLU A 167 -34.49 -1.19 -6.00
N GLN A 168 -34.28 -2.19 -6.86
CA GLN A 168 -35.26 -2.58 -7.87
C GLN A 168 -36.52 -3.18 -7.26
N GLN A 169 -36.38 -4.05 -6.25
CA GLN A 169 -37.52 -4.63 -5.52
C GLN A 169 -38.32 -3.55 -4.79
N GLU A 170 -37.66 -2.58 -4.15
CA GLU A 170 -38.33 -1.47 -3.47
C GLU A 170 -39.13 -0.60 -4.46
N LYS A 171 -38.59 -0.34 -5.66
CA LYS A 171 -39.31 0.37 -6.73
C LYS A 171 -40.52 -0.43 -7.25
N GLN A 172 -40.37 -1.74 -7.43
CA GLN A 172 -41.49 -2.60 -7.85
C GLN A 172 -42.62 -2.56 -6.81
N LEU A 173 -42.28 -2.73 -5.52
CA LEU A 173 -43.25 -2.70 -4.43
C LEU A 173 -43.96 -1.34 -4.32
N ALA A 174 -43.24 -0.24 -4.53
CA ALA A 174 -43.83 1.10 -4.55
C ALA A 174 -44.87 1.26 -5.67
N ASN A 175 -44.55 0.81 -6.88
CA ASN A 175 -45.46 0.86 -8.03
C ASN A 175 -46.70 -0.04 -7.82
N GLU A 176 -46.51 -1.24 -7.27
CA GLU A 176 -47.61 -2.15 -6.94
C GLU A 176 -48.55 -1.53 -5.91
N LYS A 177 -48.00 -0.90 -4.87
CA LYS A 177 -48.77 -0.19 -3.85
C LYS A 177 -49.59 0.96 -4.43
N GLU A 178 -49.00 1.75 -5.34
CA GLU A 178 -49.70 2.84 -6.02
C GLU A 178 -50.85 2.32 -6.91
N THR A 179 -50.60 1.23 -7.62
CA THR A 179 -51.61 0.56 -8.46
C THR A 179 -52.77 0.04 -7.61
N PHE A 180 -52.46 -0.59 -6.47
CA PHE A 180 -53.45 -1.06 -5.51
C PHE A 180 -54.29 0.09 -4.95
N LEU A 181 -53.66 1.18 -4.49
CA LEU A 181 -54.37 2.36 -3.97
C LEU A 181 -55.31 2.96 -5.01
N THR A 182 -54.84 3.11 -6.24
CA THR A 182 -55.63 3.64 -7.35
C THR A 182 -56.86 2.77 -7.63
N THR A 183 -56.69 1.45 -7.59
CA THR A 183 -57.79 0.49 -7.80
C THR A 183 -58.79 0.52 -6.66
N ALA A 184 -58.32 0.55 -5.41
CA ALA A 184 -59.15 0.66 -4.21
C ALA A 184 -60.00 1.95 -4.23
N ASN A 185 -59.42 3.08 -4.63
CA ASN A 185 -60.14 4.35 -4.77
C ASN A 185 -61.24 4.28 -5.83
N LYS A 186 -60.97 3.64 -6.99
CA LYS A 186 -61.99 3.44 -8.03
C LYS A 186 -63.15 2.56 -7.53
N LEU A 187 -62.85 1.50 -6.80
CA LEU A 187 -63.85 0.62 -6.18
C LEU A 187 -64.71 1.39 -5.17
N ASN A 188 -64.10 2.16 -4.28
CA ASN A 188 -64.84 2.99 -3.31
C ASN A 188 -65.78 3.98 -4.01
N ASN A 189 -65.30 4.66 -5.06
CA ASN A 189 -66.16 5.57 -5.84
C ASN A 189 -67.36 4.83 -6.47
N TYR A 190 -67.15 3.62 -6.99
CA TYR A 190 -68.23 2.82 -7.55
C TYR A 190 -69.25 2.37 -6.49
N ILE A 191 -68.78 1.98 -5.30
CA ILE A 191 -69.64 1.65 -4.17
C ILE A 191 -70.50 2.86 -3.79
N SER A 192 -69.91 4.04 -3.65
CA SER A 192 -70.67 5.27 -3.33
C SER A 192 -71.73 5.60 -4.39
N GLN A 193 -71.43 5.41 -5.67
CA GLN A 193 -72.42 5.59 -6.75
C GLN A 193 -73.57 4.58 -6.68
N LEU A 194 -73.30 3.34 -6.28
CA LEU A 194 -74.34 2.32 -6.09
C LEU A 194 -75.21 2.64 -4.88
N GLU A 195 -74.62 3.11 -3.78
CA GLU A 195 -75.34 3.54 -2.58
C GLU A 195 -76.28 4.71 -2.88
N GLU A 196 -75.81 5.70 -3.65
CA GLU A 196 -76.63 6.85 -4.09
C GLU A 196 -77.83 6.41 -4.93
N LYS A 197 -77.59 5.57 -5.96
CA LYS A 197 -78.68 5.02 -6.79
C LYS A 197 -79.69 4.21 -5.99
N LEU A 198 -79.23 3.43 -5.01
CA LEU A 198 -80.11 2.63 -4.16
C LEU A 198 -81.02 3.53 -3.31
N ALA A 199 -80.47 4.63 -2.79
CA ALA A 199 -81.24 5.64 -2.06
C ALA A 199 -82.30 6.31 -2.94
N GLU A 200 -81.94 6.71 -4.18
CA GLU A 200 -82.88 7.28 -5.15
C GLU A 200 -84.04 6.33 -5.49
N THR A 201 -83.76 5.04 -5.72
CA THR A 201 -84.81 4.05 -5.99
C THR A 201 -85.75 3.86 -4.79
N SER A 202 -85.21 3.92 -3.57
CA SER A 202 -86.02 3.77 -2.35
C SER A 202 -86.98 4.95 -2.15
N ILE A 203 -86.59 6.16 -2.57
CA ILE A 203 -87.43 7.37 -2.53
C ILE A 203 -88.56 7.27 -3.56
N ASN A 204 -88.24 6.91 -4.81
CA ASN A 204 -89.23 6.78 -5.88
C ASN A 204 -90.29 5.69 -5.57
N GLU A 205 -89.91 4.59 -4.92
CA GLU A 205 -90.87 3.56 -4.48
C GLU A 205 -91.80 4.05 -3.35
N GLN A 206 -91.33 4.97 -2.50
CA GLN A 206 -92.18 5.60 -1.47
C GLN A 206 -93.16 6.59 -2.09
N GLU A 207 -92.74 7.39 -3.07
CA GLU A 207 -93.60 8.33 -3.79
C GLU A 207 -94.68 7.62 -4.63
N ALA A 208 -94.32 6.53 -5.33
CA ALA A 208 -95.28 5.75 -6.12
C ALA A 208 -96.40 5.09 -5.28
N LYS A 209 -96.16 4.81 -3.99
CA LYS A 209 -97.19 4.29 -3.07
C LYS A 209 -98.17 5.37 -2.60
N ILE A 210 -97.79 6.65 -2.65
CA ILE A 210 -98.63 7.77 -2.23
C ILE A 210 -99.60 8.18 -3.36
N GLU A 211 -99.25 7.95 -4.63
CA GLU A 211 -100.08 8.35 -5.78
C GLU A 211 -101.15 7.35 -6.24
N THR A 212 -101.19 6.12 -5.72
CA THR A 212 -102.29 5.19 -6.03
C THR A 212 -103.61 5.63 -5.35
N PRO A 213 -104.65 6.08 -6.09
CA PRO A 213 -105.91 6.45 -5.46
C PRO A 213 -106.68 5.17 -5.11
N LEU A 214 -107.22 5.11 -3.89
CA LEU A 214 -108.25 4.14 -3.51
C LEU A 214 -109.43 4.27 -4.49
N LYS A 215 -109.53 3.35 -5.46
CA LYS A 215 -110.77 3.15 -6.20
C LYS A 215 -111.78 2.52 -5.25
N LYS A 216 -112.81 3.31 -4.92
CA LYS A 216 -114.05 2.88 -4.28
C LYS A 216 -114.83 1.90 -5.14
#